data_AF-A0A6M5JEQ1-F1
#
_entry.id   AF-A0A6M5JEQ1-F1
#
_cell.length_a   1.000
_cell.length_b   1.000
_cell.length_c   1.000
_cell.angle_alpha   90.00
_cell.angle_beta   90.00
_cell.angle_gamma   90.00
#
_symmetry.space_group_name_H-M   'P 1'
#
loop_
_entity.id
_entity.type
_entity.pdbx_description
1 polymer ?
#
loop_
_entity_poly.entity_id
_entity_poly.type
_entity_poly.pdbx_seq_one_letter_code
_entity_poly.pdbx_strand_id
1 'polypeptide(L)'
;MMRSDRGSIAVLGALALSSVLAMSGLAVELGTGYAAKIRNQRAADMAALGAAVAYKAGGQDIKVATDAANDIAVANGLPSGVATASQVTVNGQSALKVVITTPVPIALARAVVNSGSYDVTTAAYASLVSNTTPACILALSSNTTSVTASGGASISAPGCSVTSNGTIASDNSSAKITAKQVVGKAIADTAASYNQNAITTTPVAKNIKTQPNAAVDTVKNSTAVQTALCYVNKLTGNNDPDYQGGNKNCTSPLVVPTVYSNTSSTDWSSDWGGKSSSGFNQYTNGSCNYTIPAGTYTIRDLTIGGGCSIKFLSGSTLTFRNVNMSGATMTFGDGDITITGTFTVSANDPITMGNGNHSFGQISIGGGKSLTMGTGNFNLVGALTLSGGAHLRVNTAATNTVIIGNDGSSSNPKAISVDGGSDACFTSDCSAPTAAAGTFSASGYISTAGGTTIVFPKSAMHVVKGNLALQGSAIMGDGLYVVGGDWTNGTGGAMTGVNVTFALGGSFNFAGGTSFDLAAPTASSGYGITDMLILTKTSSATGISAGSNGKASGLIYAPNSAFSSSGGSSISGNGSACMMLVVNSVSVTGSGTVNTANCSSLSNGSGSGSATVSLIQ
;
A
#
# COMPACT_ATOMS: atom_id res chain seq x y z
N MET A 1 24.56 56.88 -56.61
CA MET A 1 23.70 56.74 -55.41
C MET A 1 23.63 55.28 -55.03
N MET A 2 24.50 54.80 -54.13
CA MET A 2 24.35 53.47 -53.52
C MET A 2 23.30 53.59 -52.42
N ARG A 3 22.07 53.15 -52.70
CA ARG A 3 20.99 53.10 -51.72
C ARG A 3 21.26 51.88 -50.84
N SER A 4 21.53 52.13 -49.56
CA SER A 4 21.93 51.10 -48.61
C SER A 4 20.72 50.23 -48.22
N ASP A 5 20.65 49.00 -48.74
CA ASP A 5 19.66 47.98 -48.36
C ASP A 5 19.83 47.46 -46.90
N ARG A 6 20.85 47.96 -46.19
CA ARG A 6 21.11 47.61 -44.78
C ARG A 6 20.09 48.19 -43.81
N GLY A 7 19.39 49.28 -44.18
CA GLY A 7 18.38 49.93 -43.32
C GLY A 7 17.12 49.08 -43.11
N SER A 8 16.63 48.42 -44.16
CA SER A 8 15.41 47.61 -44.11
C SER A 8 15.58 46.34 -43.28
N ILE A 9 16.76 45.71 -43.34
CA ILE A 9 17.12 44.53 -42.55
C ILE A 9 17.25 44.90 -41.06
N ALA A 10 17.76 46.09 -40.74
CA ALA A 10 17.86 46.57 -39.37
C ALA A 10 16.47 46.77 -38.72
N VAL A 11 15.49 47.28 -39.48
CA VAL A 11 14.12 47.48 -38.97
C VAL A 11 13.40 46.14 -38.75
N LEU A 12 13.52 45.19 -39.68
CA LEU A 12 12.96 43.84 -39.51
C LEU A 12 13.63 43.09 -38.35
N GLY A 13 14.97 43.21 -38.22
CA GLY A 13 15.72 42.63 -37.11
C GLY A 13 15.32 43.23 -35.76
N ALA A 14 15.10 44.55 -35.69
CA ALA A 14 14.64 45.21 -34.47
C ALA A 14 13.24 44.73 -34.05
N LEU A 15 12.28 44.64 -35.00
CA LEU A 15 10.93 44.16 -34.73
C LEU A 15 10.91 42.68 -34.27
N ALA A 16 11.71 41.83 -34.92
CA ALA A 16 11.85 40.43 -34.52
C ALA A 16 12.47 40.31 -33.11
N LEU A 17 13.53 41.06 -32.82
CA LEU A 17 14.19 41.04 -31.51
C LEU A 17 13.26 41.52 -30.40
N SER A 18 12.47 42.57 -30.63
CA SER A 18 11.47 43.04 -29.66
C SER A 18 10.41 41.99 -29.37
N SER A 19 9.94 41.26 -30.39
CA SER A 19 8.94 40.19 -30.20
C SER A 19 9.49 39.01 -29.39
N VAL A 20 10.74 38.60 -29.65
CA VAL A 20 11.41 37.53 -28.90
C VAL A 20 11.65 37.93 -27.45
N LEU A 21 12.14 39.15 -27.21
CA LEU A 21 12.33 39.68 -25.86
C LEU A 21 11.02 39.79 -25.08
N ALA A 22 9.92 40.18 -25.74
CA ALA A 22 8.60 40.22 -25.11
C ALA A 22 8.10 38.82 -24.70
N MET A 23 8.27 37.81 -25.58
CA MET A 23 7.88 36.42 -25.27
C MET A 23 8.78 35.80 -24.19
N SER A 24 10.08 36.04 -24.23
CA SER A 24 11.03 35.57 -23.22
C SER A 24 10.76 36.21 -21.86
N GLY A 25 10.44 37.52 -21.84
CA GLY A 25 9.97 38.20 -20.64
C GLY A 25 8.72 37.51 -20.11
N LEU A 26 7.65 37.40 -20.90
CA LEU A 26 6.42 36.74 -20.45
C LEU A 26 6.66 35.32 -19.88
N ALA A 27 7.54 34.52 -20.50
CA ALA A 27 7.86 33.19 -20.02
C ALA A 27 8.53 33.19 -18.64
N VAL A 28 9.45 34.12 -18.38
CA VAL A 28 10.10 34.28 -17.07
C VAL A 28 9.09 34.79 -16.03
N GLU A 29 8.26 35.77 -16.36
CA GLU A 29 7.31 36.32 -15.39
C GLU A 29 6.26 35.26 -15.03
N LEU A 30 5.77 34.48 -16.00
CA LEU A 30 4.86 33.35 -15.73
C LEU A 30 5.55 32.28 -14.87
N GLY A 31 6.81 31.93 -15.18
CA GLY A 31 7.58 30.96 -14.41
C GLY A 31 7.73 31.37 -12.93
N THR A 32 8.08 32.63 -12.68
CA THR A 32 8.18 33.18 -11.30
C THR A 32 6.82 33.24 -10.61
N GLY A 33 5.74 33.54 -11.33
CA GLY A 33 4.37 33.51 -10.82
C GLY A 33 3.91 32.12 -10.43
N TYR A 34 4.19 31.11 -11.25
CA TYR A 34 3.90 29.71 -10.92
C TYR A 34 4.69 29.23 -9.70
N ALA A 35 5.96 29.60 -9.59
CA ALA A 35 6.77 29.29 -8.41
C ALA A 35 6.24 29.97 -7.14
N ALA A 36 5.78 31.23 -7.25
CA ALA A 36 5.11 31.93 -6.17
C ALA A 36 3.78 31.25 -5.79
N LYS A 37 2.97 30.83 -6.77
CA LYS A 37 1.69 30.13 -6.54
C LYS A 37 1.88 28.83 -5.76
N ILE A 38 2.88 28.01 -6.11
CA ILE A 38 3.16 26.75 -5.40
C ILE A 38 3.57 27.01 -3.94
N ARG A 39 4.42 28.02 -3.71
CA ARG A 39 4.82 28.43 -2.35
C ARG A 39 3.64 28.96 -1.54
N ASN A 40 2.85 29.87 -2.12
CA ASN A 40 1.67 30.45 -1.48
C ASN A 40 0.62 29.38 -1.18
N GLN A 41 0.43 28.37 -2.03
CA GLN A 41 -0.54 27.30 -1.78
C GLN A 41 -0.16 26.47 -0.55
N ARG A 42 1.11 26.04 -0.44
CA ARG A 42 1.58 25.29 0.74
C ARG A 42 1.41 26.10 2.03
N ALA A 43 1.75 27.38 1.98
CA ALA A 43 1.57 28.29 3.12
C ALA A 43 0.08 28.51 3.44
N ALA A 44 -0.79 28.63 2.42
CA ALA A 44 -2.22 28.82 2.61
C ALA A 44 -2.89 27.60 3.23
N ASP A 45 -2.50 26.38 2.82
CA ASP A 45 -3.01 25.13 3.39
C ASP A 45 -2.64 25.02 4.89
N MET A 46 -1.40 25.33 5.26
CA MET A 46 -0.99 25.37 6.69
C MET A 46 -1.70 26.50 7.46
N ALA A 47 -1.80 27.69 6.85
CA ALA A 47 -2.42 28.86 7.47
C ALA A 47 -3.93 28.65 7.68
N ALA A 48 -4.64 27.99 6.76
CA ALA A 48 -6.06 27.67 6.92
C ALA A 48 -6.31 26.77 8.12
N LEU A 49 -5.49 25.72 8.30
CA LEU A 49 -5.58 24.82 9.45
C LEU A 49 -5.31 25.57 10.77
N GLY A 50 -4.19 26.28 10.85
CA GLY A 50 -3.81 26.99 12.08
C GLY A 50 -4.76 28.13 12.42
N ALA A 51 -5.24 28.87 11.42
CA ALA A 51 -6.26 29.91 11.60
C ALA A 51 -7.58 29.33 12.12
N ALA A 52 -8.01 28.15 11.65
CA ALA A 52 -9.24 27.51 12.14
C ALA A 52 -9.09 26.96 13.57
N VAL A 53 -7.90 26.50 13.96
CA VAL A 53 -7.57 26.14 15.35
C VAL A 53 -7.61 27.40 16.24
N ALA A 54 -6.93 28.47 15.82
CA ALA A 54 -6.88 29.73 16.55
C ALA A 54 -8.26 30.40 16.66
N TYR A 55 -9.05 30.37 15.59
CA TYR A 55 -10.45 30.83 15.57
C TYR A 55 -11.26 30.16 16.68
N LYS A 56 -11.14 28.84 16.82
CA LYS A 56 -11.87 28.09 17.86
C LYS A 56 -11.31 28.37 19.26
N ALA A 57 -9.99 28.43 19.42
CA ALA A 57 -9.35 28.71 20.71
C ALA A 57 -9.64 30.13 21.21
N GLY A 58 -9.76 31.10 20.29
CA GLY A 58 -10.06 32.51 20.58
C GLY A 58 -11.54 32.85 20.68
N GLY A 59 -12.42 31.86 20.92
CA GLY A 59 -13.85 32.12 21.09
C GLY A 59 -14.58 32.55 19.81
N GLN A 60 -14.12 32.07 18.65
CA GLN A 60 -14.66 32.37 17.31
C GLN A 60 -14.42 33.81 16.84
N ASP A 61 -13.31 34.42 17.27
CA ASP A 61 -12.87 35.73 16.78
C ASP A 61 -12.07 35.61 15.47
N ILE A 62 -12.57 36.25 14.41
CA ILE A 62 -11.94 36.26 13.09
C ILE A 62 -10.60 37.01 13.09
N LYS A 63 -10.41 37.95 14.00
CA LYS A 63 -9.15 38.67 14.17
C LYS A 63 -8.05 37.71 14.65
N VAL A 64 -8.35 36.89 15.65
CA VAL A 64 -7.42 35.86 16.16
C VAL A 64 -7.05 34.85 15.08
N ALA A 65 -8.02 34.46 14.25
CA ALA A 65 -7.79 33.59 13.10
C ALA A 65 -6.88 34.22 12.04
N THR A 66 -7.09 35.51 11.76
CA THR A 66 -6.29 36.27 10.78
C THR A 66 -4.87 36.52 11.28
N ASP A 67 -4.71 36.82 12.56
CA ASP A 67 -3.39 37.00 13.19
C ASP A 67 -2.59 35.69 13.10
N ALA A 68 -3.20 34.55 13.46
CA ALA A 68 -2.57 33.22 13.34
C ALA A 68 -2.24 32.83 11.89
N ALA A 69 -3.11 33.17 10.93
CA ALA A 69 -2.83 32.95 9.50
C ALA A 69 -1.59 33.73 9.04
N ASN A 70 -1.43 34.96 9.53
CA ASN A 70 -0.28 35.81 9.21
C ASN A 70 1.00 35.29 9.86
N ASP A 71 0.96 34.82 11.11
CA ASP A 71 2.12 34.22 11.78
C ASP A 71 2.63 32.99 11.02
N ILE A 72 1.72 32.14 10.52
CA ILE A 72 2.07 30.96 9.73
C ILE A 72 2.61 31.35 8.35
N ALA A 73 2.04 32.38 7.70
CA ALA A 73 2.56 32.90 6.45
C ALA A 73 4.01 33.41 6.61
N VAL A 74 4.28 34.17 7.68
CA VAL A 74 5.62 34.66 8.02
C VAL A 74 6.58 33.51 8.33
N ALA A 75 6.15 32.49 9.08
CA ALA A 75 6.95 31.30 9.36
C ALA A 75 7.32 30.51 8.07
N ASN A 76 6.52 30.64 7.01
CA ASN A 76 6.77 30.05 5.70
C ASN A 76 7.54 30.96 4.74
N GLY A 77 8.14 32.04 5.27
CA GLY A 77 8.97 32.96 4.49
C GLY A 77 8.18 33.93 3.61
N LEU A 78 6.89 34.16 3.90
CA LEU A 78 6.09 35.18 3.23
C LEU A 78 6.10 36.50 4.02
N PRO A 79 5.86 37.65 3.36
CA PRO A 79 5.73 38.94 4.06
C PRO A 79 4.57 38.92 5.08
N SER A 80 4.66 39.76 6.12
CA SER A 80 3.54 39.92 7.06
C SER A 80 2.37 40.65 6.41
N GLY A 81 1.15 40.35 6.87
CA GLY A 81 -0.08 40.99 6.38
C GLY A 81 -0.61 40.47 5.04
N VAL A 82 0.00 39.41 4.49
CA VAL A 82 -0.42 38.80 3.21
C VAL A 82 -1.58 37.83 3.33
N ALA A 83 -1.93 37.43 4.57
CA ALA A 83 -2.97 36.44 4.83
C ALA A 83 -4.23 37.10 5.41
N THR A 84 -5.40 36.72 4.88
CA THR A 84 -6.71 37.12 5.42
C THR A 84 -7.57 35.90 5.68
N ALA A 85 -8.23 35.83 6.84
CA ALA A 85 -9.17 34.77 7.18
C ALA A 85 -10.62 35.27 7.12
N SER A 86 -11.52 34.43 6.61
CA SER A 86 -12.97 34.70 6.60
C SER A 86 -13.74 33.42 6.85
N GLN A 87 -14.86 33.48 7.58
CA GLN A 87 -15.76 32.35 7.72
C GLN A 87 -16.61 32.20 6.46
N VAL A 88 -16.74 30.98 5.96
CA VAL A 88 -17.53 30.65 4.76
C VAL A 88 -18.33 29.37 4.98
N THR A 89 -19.30 29.10 4.11
CA THR A 89 -19.97 27.81 4.05
C THR A 89 -19.55 27.08 2.78
N VAL A 90 -18.95 25.89 2.93
CA VAL A 90 -18.52 25.04 1.82
C VAL A 90 -19.28 23.72 1.93
N ASN A 91 -20.02 23.33 0.89
CA ASN A 91 -20.82 22.10 0.87
C ASN A 91 -21.78 21.95 2.07
N GLY A 92 -22.36 23.07 2.54
CA GLY A 92 -23.28 23.10 3.68
C GLY A 92 -22.61 23.06 5.07
N GLN A 93 -21.28 23.09 5.15
CA GLN A 93 -20.51 23.10 6.39
C GLN A 93 -19.86 24.46 6.66
N SER A 94 -19.82 24.88 7.92
CA SER A 94 -19.01 26.04 8.33
C SER A 94 -17.53 25.73 8.17
N ALA A 95 -16.81 26.57 7.43
CA ALA A 95 -15.38 26.47 7.19
C ALA A 95 -14.73 27.84 7.34
N LEU A 96 -13.42 27.86 7.54
CA LEU A 96 -12.59 29.05 7.52
C LEU A 96 -11.79 29.07 6.22
N LYS A 97 -11.96 30.12 5.42
CA LYS A 97 -11.18 30.38 4.22
C LYS A 97 -10.01 31.28 4.57
N VAL A 98 -8.79 30.85 4.26
CA VAL A 98 -7.59 31.69 4.29
C VAL A 98 -7.16 31.99 2.87
N VAL A 99 -6.94 33.28 2.59
CA VAL A 99 -6.45 33.78 1.31
C VAL A 99 -5.07 34.37 1.54
N ILE A 100 -4.08 33.93 0.77
CA ILE A 100 -2.74 34.50 0.75
C ILE A 100 -2.53 35.22 -0.57
N THR A 101 -2.14 36.49 -0.51
CA THR A 101 -1.83 37.31 -1.69
C THR A 101 -0.41 37.86 -1.57
N THR A 102 0.48 37.47 -2.49
CA THR A 102 1.85 38.00 -2.51
C THR A 102 2.14 38.74 -3.81
N PRO A 103 2.77 39.93 -3.75
CA PRO A 103 3.18 40.66 -4.94
C PRO A 103 4.46 40.03 -5.53
N VAL A 104 4.40 39.63 -6.81
CA VAL A 104 5.55 39.14 -7.56
C VAL A 104 6.09 40.26 -8.44
N PRO A 105 7.37 40.64 -8.31
CA PRO A 105 7.95 41.73 -9.10
C PRO A 105 8.04 41.35 -10.58
N ILE A 106 7.79 42.33 -11.46
CA ILE A 106 7.96 42.16 -12.90
C ILE A 106 9.41 42.52 -13.26
N ALA A 107 10.15 41.58 -13.82
CA ALA A 107 11.59 41.72 -14.05
C ALA A 107 11.89 42.22 -15.48
N LEU A 108 11.50 41.46 -16.50
CA LEU A 108 11.85 41.69 -17.90
C LEU A 108 10.76 42.46 -18.65
N ALA A 109 9.48 42.24 -18.32
CA ALA A 109 8.37 42.93 -18.95
C ALA A 109 8.23 44.40 -18.50
N ARG A 110 9.03 44.85 -17.52
CA ARG A 110 9.05 46.24 -17.03
C ARG A 110 9.44 47.26 -18.11
N ALA A 111 10.09 46.81 -19.19
CA ALA A 111 10.37 47.64 -20.36
C ALA A 111 9.12 47.97 -21.21
N VAL A 112 8.00 47.25 -20.98
CA VAL A 112 6.76 47.33 -21.79
C VAL A 112 5.54 47.69 -20.93
N VAL A 113 5.50 47.28 -19.66
CA VAL A 113 4.42 47.58 -18.71
C VAL A 113 4.89 48.47 -17.57
N ASN A 114 4.08 49.47 -17.20
CA ASN A 114 4.37 50.47 -16.16
C ASN A 114 4.05 49.96 -14.73
N SER A 115 3.75 48.67 -14.55
CA SER A 115 3.54 48.04 -13.25
C SER A 115 4.83 47.42 -12.71
N GLY A 116 5.13 47.63 -11.43
CA GLY A 116 6.32 47.08 -10.77
C GLY A 116 6.17 45.63 -10.30
N SER A 117 4.95 45.15 -10.15
CA SER A 117 4.60 43.81 -9.66
C SER A 117 3.18 43.42 -10.09
N TYR A 118 2.83 42.16 -9.92
CA TYR A 118 1.45 41.66 -10.00
C TYR A 118 1.16 40.71 -8.83
N ASP A 119 -0.09 40.63 -8.43
CA ASP A 119 -0.50 39.84 -7.26
C ASP A 119 -0.77 38.38 -7.63
N VAL A 120 -0.21 37.46 -6.84
CA VAL A 120 -0.50 36.03 -6.91
C VAL A 120 -1.31 35.63 -5.68
N THR A 121 -2.58 35.32 -5.92
CA THR A 121 -3.53 34.93 -4.86
C THR A 121 -3.76 33.42 -4.84
N THR A 122 -3.75 32.83 -3.64
CA THR A 122 -4.17 31.44 -3.37
C THR A 122 -5.18 31.42 -2.24
N ALA A 123 -6.03 30.39 -2.22
CA ALA A 123 -7.01 30.19 -1.16
C ALA A 123 -6.97 28.73 -0.67
N ALA A 124 -7.20 28.55 0.62
CA ALA A 124 -7.36 27.25 1.25
C ALA A 124 -8.51 27.30 2.26
N TYR A 125 -9.18 26.16 2.49
CA TYR A 125 -10.34 26.07 3.37
C TYR A 125 -10.11 25.04 4.47
N ALA A 126 -10.55 25.35 5.67
CA ALA A 126 -10.45 24.49 6.84
C ALA A 126 -11.81 24.32 7.52
N SER A 127 -12.25 23.08 7.71
CA SER A 127 -13.57 22.78 8.27
C SER A 127 -13.67 23.15 9.76
N LEU A 128 -14.78 23.78 10.17
CA LEU A 128 -15.03 24.18 11.57
C LEU A 128 -15.85 23.16 12.37
N VAL A 129 -16.05 21.92 11.89
CA VAL A 129 -16.87 20.88 12.56
C VAL A 129 -16.47 20.68 14.04
N SER A 130 -17.48 20.60 14.91
CA SER A 130 -17.42 20.76 16.38
C SER A 130 -16.95 19.52 17.16
N ASN A 131 -16.03 18.72 16.62
CA ASN A 131 -15.50 17.58 17.36
C ASN A 131 -14.14 17.96 17.95
N THR A 132 -14.12 18.29 19.24
CA THR A 132 -12.88 18.59 19.98
C THR A 132 -11.95 17.38 20.12
N THR A 133 -12.38 16.21 19.63
CA THR A 133 -11.71 14.92 19.78
C THR A 133 -11.58 14.25 18.39
N PRO A 134 -10.39 13.77 17.99
CA PRO A 134 -10.24 12.97 16.76
C PRO A 134 -11.09 11.70 16.81
N ALA A 135 -11.68 11.33 15.67
CA ALA A 135 -12.49 10.11 15.55
C ALA A 135 -11.60 8.91 15.21
N CYS A 136 -11.60 7.89 16.05
CA CYS A 136 -10.95 6.62 15.72
C CYS A 136 -11.86 5.66 14.99
N ILE A 137 -13.17 5.78 15.22
CA ILE A 137 -14.16 4.98 14.49
C ILE A 137 -15.08 5.98 13.81
N LEU A 138 -15.12 5.90 12.48
CA LEU A 138 -15.92 6.74 11.62
C LEU A 138 -16.84 5.87 10.77
N ALA A 139 -18.13 5.87 11.09
CA ALA A 139 -19.16 5.15 10.32
C ALA A 139 -19.94 6.10 9.42
N LEU A 140 -19.83 5.91 8.11
CA LEU A 140 -20.32 6.87 7.12
C LEU A 140 -21.80 6.70 6.74
N SER A 141 -22.40 5.53 6.97
CA SER A 141 -23.83 5.27 6.67
C SER A 141 -24.77 6.18 7.47
N SER A 142 -25.80 6.76 6.82
CA SER A 142 -26.71 7.76 7.40
C SER A 142 -28.15 7.29 7.67
N ASN A 143 -28.54 6.13 7.13
CA ASN A 143 -29.95 5.70 7.03
C ASN A 143 -30.28 4.45 7.89
N THR A 144 -29.30 3.90 8.60
CA THR A 144 -29.43 2.69 9.41
C THR A 144 -28.72 2.84 10.75
N THR A 145 -28.80 1.81 11.59
CA THR A 145 -27.78 1.59 12.62
C THR A 145 -26.46 1.31 11.94
N SER A 146 -25.45 2.10 12.27
CA SER A 146 -24.16 2.16 11.57
C SER A 146 -22.99 1.87 12.49
N VAL A 147 -23.18 1.94 13.81
CA VAL A 147 -22.30 1.33 14.80
C VAL A 147 -23.17 0.52 15.76
N THR A 148 -22.93 -0.79 15.82
CA THR A 148 -23.70 -1.69 16.68
C THR A 148 -22.77 -2.56 17.51
N ALA A 149 -23.05 -2.67 18.80
CA ALA A 149 -22.50 -3.71 19.68
C ALA A 149 -23.64 -4.63 20.15
N SER A 150 -23.45 -5.95 20.02
CA SER A 150 -24.42 -6.95 20.47
C SER A 150 -23.83 -8.16 21.20
N GLY A 151 -24.62 -8.78 22.07
CA GLY A 151 -24.16 -9.87 22.93
C GLY A 151 -23.22 -9.37 24.03
N GLY A 152 -22.05 -10.01 24.19
CA GLY A 152 -20.96 -9.57 25.06
C GLY A 152 -19.89 -8.74 24.33
N ALA A 153 -20.25 -8.11 23.21
CA ALA A 153 -19.32 -7.35 22.38
C ALA A 153 -18.76 -6.11 23.09
N SER A 154 -17.54 -5.73 22.74
CA SER A 154 -16.90 -4.52 23.28
C SER A 154 -16.28 -3.67 22.18
N ILE A 155 -16.67 -2.39 22.12
CA ILE A 155 -16.03 -1.35 21.32
C ILE A 155 -15.36 -0.37 22.28
N SER A 156 -14.05 -0.19 22.16
CA SER A 156 -13.26 0.68 23.04
C SER A 156 -12.41 1.65 22.23
N ALA A 157 -12.60 2.94 22.48
CA ALA A 157 -11.87 4.05 21.87
C ALA A 157 -11.37 5.03 22.95
N PRO A 158 -10.48 4.58 23.87
CA PRO A 158 -10.10 5.35 25.05
C PRO A 158 -9.34 6.64 24.72
N GLY A 159 -8.75 6.74 23.52
CA GLY A 159 -8.00 7.90 23.05
C GLY A 159 -8.81 8.96 22.30
N CYS A 160 -10.05 8.67 21.89
CA CYS A 160 -10.68 9.33 20.75
C CYS A 160 -12.22 9.17 20.71
N SER A 161 -12.88 9.70 19.68
CA SER A 161 -14.32 9.58 19.50
C SER A 161 -14.74 8.38 18.65
N VAL A 162 -15.95 7.90 18.93
CA VAL A 162 -16.74 7.05 18.02
C VAL A 162 -17.78 7.94 17.35
N THR A 163 -17.70 8.07 16.03
CA THR A 163 -18.49 9.03 15.26
C THR A 163 -19.22 8.35 14.11
N SER A 164 -20.48 8.75 13.89
CA SER A 164 -21.39 8.08 12.97
C SER A 164 -22.41 9.02 12.33
N ASN A 165 -22.71 8.82 11.04
CA ASN A 165 -23.82 9.50 10.36
C ASN A 165 -25.20 8.85 10.63
N GLY A 166 -25.22 7.63 11.13
CA GLY A 166 -26.42 6.87 11.50
C GLY A 166 -26.52 6.63 13.01
N THR A 167 -27.34 5.66 13.40
CA THR A 167 -27.54 5.33 14.83
C THR A 167 -26.35 4.56 15.39
N ILE A 168 -25.90 4.97 16.58
CA ILE A 168 -24.96 4.19 17.40
C ILE A 168 -25.79 3.43 18.45
N ALA A 169 -25.73 2.10 18.42
CA ALA A 169 -26.57 1.25 19.25
C ALA A 169 -25.79 0.22 20.08
N SER A 170 -26.27 -0.02 21.30
CA SER A 170 -25.95 -1.20 22.10
C SER A 170 -27.24 -1.93 22.43
N ASP A 171 -27.34 -3.20 22.08
CA ASP A 171 -28.60 -3.96 22.15
C ASP A 171 -28.94 -4.49 23.55
N ASN A 172 -27.96 -4.58 24.45
CA ASN A 172 -28.12 -5.10 25.81
C ASN A 172 -27.07 -4.50 26.78
N SER A 173 -27.14 -4.86 28.07
CA SER A 173 -26.25 -4.34 29.13
C SER A 173 -24.82 -4.88 29.11
N SER A 174 -24.58 -6.03 28.48
CA SER A 174 -23.29 -6.70 28.33
C SER A 174 -22.51 -6.20 27.12
N ALA A 175 -23.19 -5.74 26.08
CA ALA A 175 -22.57 -5.05 24.96
C ALA A 175 -22.07 -3.67 25.45
N LYS A 176 -20.80 -3.34 25.21
CA LYS A 176 -20.17 -2.11 25.71
C LYS A 176 -19.60 -1.27 24.58
N ILE A 177 -19.84 0.05 24.63
CA ILE A 177 -19.19 1.05 23.79
C ILE A 177 -18.59 2.11 24.72
N THR A 178 -17.27 2.21 24.73
CA THR A 178 -16.53 3.16 25.59
C THR A 178 -15.64 4.05 24.73
N ALA A 179 -15.73 5.37 24.87
CA ALA A 179 -14.92 6.31 24.08
C ALA A 179 -14.57 7.60 24.85
N LYS A 180 -13.72 8.49 24.33
CA LYS A 180 -13.64 9.87 24.88
C LYS A 180 -14.87 10.69 24.59
N GLN A 181 -15.50 10.42 23.45
CA GLN A 181 -16.70 11.10 22.98
C GLN A 181 -17.48 10.18 22.05
N VAL A 182 -18.79 10.25 22.08
CA VAL A 182 -19.66 9.53 21.13
C VAL A 182 -20.51 10.54 20.39
N VAL A 183 -20.50 10.50 19.06
CA VAL A 183 -21.28 11.42 18.23
C VAL A 183 -22.00 10.64 17.14
N GLY A 184 -23.33 10.60 17.18
CA GLY A 184 -24.15 9.88 16.20
C GLY A 184 -25.36 10.69 15.80
N LYS A 185 -26.02 10.36 14.68
CA LYS A 185 -27.32 10.96 14.34
C LYS A 185 -28.37 10.64 15.40
N ALA A 186 -28.33 9.42 15.93
CA ALA A 186 -29.11 8.98 17.08
C ALA A 186 -28.27 8.03 17.94
N ILE A 187 -28.62 7.93 19.22
CA ILE A 187 -27.98 7.05 20.18
C ILE A 187 -29.05 6.13 20.78
N ALA A 188 -28.87 4.82 20.65
CA ALA A 188 -29.78 3.80 21.14
C ALA A 188 -29.05 2.91 22.17
N ASP A 189 -29.13 3.29 23.44
CA ASP A 189 -28.59 2.50 24.55
C ASP A 189 -29.72 1.69 25.21
N THR A 190 -29.93 0.43 24.78
CA THR A 190 -30.99 -0.42 25.35
C THR A 190 -30.74 -0.74 26.82
N ALA A 191 -29.49 -0.68 27.29
CA ALA A 191 -29.15 -0.89 28.70
C ALA A 191 -29.67 0.23 29.61
N ALA A 192 -29.92 1.43 29.05
CA ALA A 192 -30.49 2.56 29.79
C ALA A 192 -31.87 2.25 30.38
N SER A 193 -32.64 1.38 29.72
CA SER A 193 -33.93 0.86 30.20
C SER A 193 -33.82 0.07 31.51
N TYR A 194 -32.60 -0.34 31.90
CA TYR A 194 -32.30 -1.10 33.13
C TYR A 194 -31.44 -0.30 34.14
N ASN A 195 -31.39 1.03 34.05
CA ASN A 195 -30.51 1.90 34.85
C ASN A 195 -29.00 1.60 34.68
N GLN A 196 -28.62 0.99 33.56
CA GLN A 196 -27.23 0.69 33.21
C GLN A 196 -26.83 1.54 31.99
N ASN A 197 -25.54 1.83 31.84
CA ASN A 197 -25.03 2.46 30.62
C ASN A 197 -24.14 1.45 29.87
N ALA A 198 -24.59 1.05 28.68
CA ALA A 198 -23.74 0.28 27.76
C ALA A 198 -22.85 1.23 26.95
N ILE A 199 -23.33 2.44 26.67
CA ILE A 199 -22.57 3.48 25.99
C ILE A 199 -22.04 4.47 27.04
N THR A 200 -20.72 4.51 27.20
CA THR A 200 -20.04 5.32 28.22
C THR A 200 -18.90 6.14 27.63
N THR A 201 -18.54 7.22 28.32
CA THR A 201 -17.41 8.06 27.92
C THR A 201 -16.49 8.37 29.09
N THR A 202 -15.19 8.50 28.82
CA THR A 202 -14.14 8.78 29.81
C THR A 202 -13.05 9.68 29.20
N PRO A 203 -12.46 10.65 29.92
CA PRO A 203 -12.64 10.96 31.35
C PRO A 203 -13.93 11.74 31.65
N VAL A 204 -14.53 12.40 30.65
CA VAL A 204 -15.78 13.14 30.83
C VAL A 204 -16.94 12.18 30.64
N ALA A 205 -17.69 11.90 31.72
CA ALA A 205 -18.89 11.09 31.66
C ALA A 205 -19.98 11.77 30.80
N LYS A 206 -20.75 10.97 30.04
CA LYS A 206 -21.85 11.42 29.18
C LYS A 206 -21.46 12.49 28.14
N ASN A 207 -20.23 12.46 27.63
CA ASN A 207 -19.80 13.25 26.48
C ASN A 207 -20.36 12.64 25.17
N ILE A 208 -21.68 12.60 25.09
CA ILE A 208 -22.46 11.97 24.03
C ILE A 208 -23.26 13.08 23.33
N LYS A 209 -23.15 13.16 22.01
CA LYS A 209 -23.82 14.19 21.20
C LYS A 209 -24.64 13.57 20.09
N THR A 210 -25.85 14.07 19.91
CA THR A 210 -26.66 13.78 18.72
C THR A 210 -26.40 14.83 17.65
N GLN A 211 -25.84 14.42 16.53
CA GLN A 211 -25.49 15.30 15.42
C GLN A 211 -25.67 14.57 14.09
N PRO A 212 -26.57 15.03 13.21
CA PRO A 212 -26.64 14.56 11.83
C PRO A 212 -25.33 14.84 11.09
N ASN A 213 -24.95 13.95 10.16
CA ASN A 213 -23.77 14.12 9.31
C ASN A 213 -22.47 14.37 10.12
N ALA A 214 -22.35 13.76 11.30
CA ALA A 214 -21.20 13.93 12.19
C ALA A 214 -19.91 13.31 11.65
N ALA A 215 -20.03 12.29 10.80
CA ALA A 215 -18.93 11.57 10.19
C ALA A 215 -18.61 12.13 8.80
N VAL A 216 -17.41 12.71 8.68
CA VAL A 216 -16.87 13.28 7.44
C VAL A 216 -15.66 12.46 7.03
N ASP A 217 -15.69 11.92 5.82
CA ASP A 217 -14.54 11.25 5.24
C ASP A 217 -13.46 12.27 4.85
N THR A 218 -12.50 12.47 5.75
CA THR A 218 -11.36 13.39 5.57
C THR A 218 -10.26 12.79 4.70
N VAL A 219 -10.35 11.50 4.35
CA VAL A 219 -9.30 10.71 3.70
C VAL A 219 -9.58 10.58 2.20
N LYS A 220 -10.85 10.71 1.79
CA LYS A 220 -11.34 10.66 0.41
C LYS A 220 -10.50 11.47 -0.59
N ASN A 221 -10.07 12.68 -0.23
CA ASN A 221 -9.37 13.58 -1.15
C ASN A 221 -7.84 13.53 -1.02
N SER A 222 -7.29 12.57 -0.27
CA SER A 222 -5.84 12.41 -0.16
C SER A 222 -5.24 11.92 -1.48
N THR A 223 -4.24 12.64 -2.00
CA THR A 223 -3.53 12.29 -3.24
C THR A 223 -2.84 10.93 -3.15
N ALA A 224 -2.32 10.56 -1.97
CA ALA A 224 -1.70 9.26 -1.73
C ALA A 224 -2.73 8.12 -1.83
N VAL A 225 -3.91 8.31 -1.25
CA VAL A 225 -5.03 7.36 -1.31
C VAL A 225 -5.54 7.23 -2.74
N GLN A 226 -5.75 8.36 -3.42
CA GLN A 226 -6.17 8.38 -4.82
C GLN A 226 -5.16 7.64 -5.71
N THR A 227 -3.85 7.81 -5.49
CA THR A 227 -2.81 7.13 -6.26
C THR A 227 -2.84 5.61 -6.06
N ALA A 228 -2.93 5.14 -4.80
CA ALA A 228 -3.00 3.70 -4.53
C ALA A 228 -4.30 3.08 -5.06
N LEU A 229 -5.44 3.76 -4.91
CA LEU A 229 -6.71 3.33 -5.51
C LEU A 229 -6.63 3.31 -7.03
N CYS A 230 -5.86 4.21 -7.65
CA CYS A 230 -5.68 4.18 -9.09
C CYS A 230 -4.98 2.89 -9.54
N TYR A 231 -3.93 2.47 -8.83
CA TYR A 231 -3.26 1.20 -9.12
C TYR A 231 -4.21 0.01 -9.01
N VAL A 232 -5.05 -0.02 -7.97
CA VAL A 232 -6.08 -1.06 -7.80
C VAL A 232 -7.10 -1.03 -8.94
N ASN A 233 -7.65 0.13 -9.28
CA ASN A 233 -8.64 0.28 -10.34
C ASN A 233 -8.07 -0.03 -11.73
N LYS A 234 -6.78 0.29 -11.95
CA LYS A 234 -6.05 -0.07 -13.16
C LYS A 234 -5.85 -1.59 -13.27
N LEU A 235 -5.62 -2.26 -12.14
CA LEU A 235 -5.41 -3.70 -12.05
C LEU A 235 -6.72 -4.50 -12.22
N THR A 236 -7.80 -4.02 -11.61
CA THR A 236 -9.13 -4.66 -11.60
C THR A 236 -10.03 -4.28 -12.76
N GLY A 237 -9.80 -3.11 -13.37
CA GLY A 237 -10.70 -2.50 -14.34
C GLY A 237 -11.90 -1.77 -13.72
N ASN A 238 -12.02 -1.76 -12.38
CA ASN A 238 -13.12 -1.12 -11.65
C ASN A 238 -13.12 0.39 -11.85
N ASN A 239 -14.31 0.98 -11.86
CA ASN A 239 -14.50 2.43 -11.87
C ASN A 239 -14.77 2.91 -10.46
N ASP A 240 -13.98 3.87 -9.98
CA ASP A 240 -14.27 4.56 -8.73
C ASP A 240 -15.12 5.82 -8.99
N PRO A 241 -16.39 5.84 -8.57
CA PRO A 241 -17.30 6.97 -8.83
C PRO A 241 -16.90 8.24 -8.05
N ASP A 242 -16.03 8.14 -7.05
CA ASP A 242 -15.60 9.30 -6.28
C ASP A 242 -14.62 10.21 -7.02
N TYR A 243 -14.04 9.75 -8.13
CA TYR A 243 -13.04 10.48 -8.89
C TYR A 243 -13.40 10.56 -10.37
N GLN A 244 -13.06 11.69 -10.99
CA GLN A 244 -13.27 11.88 -12.42
C GLN A 244 -12.57 10.78 -13.25
N GLY A 245 -13.28 10.26 -14.27
CA GLY A 245 -12.74 9.22 -15.15
C GLY A 245 -12.54 7.85 -14.48
N GLY A 246 -13.14 7.62 -13.29
CA GLY A 246 -13.09 6.33 -12.61
C GLY A 246 -11.76 6.00 -11.92
N ASN A 247 -10.84 6.98 -11.82
CA ASN A 247 -9.50 6.83 -11.24
C ASN A 247 -8.68 5.67 -11.83
N LYS A 248 -8.48 5.64 -13.16
CA LYS A 248 -7.70 4.59 -13.86
C LYS A 248 -6.51 5.12 -14.65
N ASN A 249 -6.28 6.43 -14.62
CA ASN A 249 -5.27 7.11 -15.42
C ASN A 249 -3.91 7.13 -14.70
N CYS A 250 -3.37 5.95 -14.40
CA CYS A 250 -2.03 5.75 -13.85
C CYS A 250 -1.30 4.65 -14.62
N THR A 251 0.03 4.63 -14.47
CA THR A 251 0.87 3.53 -14.96
C THR A 251 0.41 2.22 -14.33
N SER A 252 0.38 1.14 -15.12
CA SER A 252 0.03 -0.16 -14.57
C SER A 252 1.08 -0.56 -13.53
N PRO A 253 0.66 -0.99 -12.33
CA PRO A 253 1.59 -1.51 -11.32
C PRO A 253 2.08 -2.92 -11.70
N LEU A 254 1.31 -3.66 -12.52
CA LEU A 254 1.61 -5.04 -12.87
C LEU A 254 2.79 -5.13 -13.84
N VAL A 255 3.85 -5.80 -13.41
CA VAL A 255 4.96 -6.20 -14.27
C VAL A 255 4.75 -7.66 -14.70
N VAL A 256 4.79 -7.91 -16.00
CA VAL A 256 4.64 -9.26 -16.56
C VAL A 256 6.00 -9.93 -16.76
N PRO A 257 6.10 -11.27 -16.61
CA PRO A 257 7.36 -11.98 -16.81
C PRO A 257 7.90 -11.82 -18.24
N THR A 258 9.23 -11.81 -18.36
CA THR A 258 9.91 -11.92 -19.65
C THR A 258 9.84 -13.38 -20.13
N VAL A 259 9.44 -13.60 -21.39
CA VAL A 259 9.37 -14.94 -21.97
C VAL A 259 10.65 -15.22 -22.74
N TYR A 260 11.30 -16.34 -22.42
CA TYR A 260 12.50 -16.82 -23.09
C TYR A 260 12.19 -18.08 -23.91
N SER A 261 12.95 -18.30 -24.99
CA SER A 261 12.84 -19.48 -25.85
C SER A 261 14.17 -20.20 -25.98
N ASN A 262 14.15 -21.53 -26.03
CA ASN A 262 15.31 -22.36 -26.30
C ASN A 262 15.03 -23.26 -27.51
N THR A 263 15.86 -23.14 -28.55
CA THR A 263 15.73 -23.88 -29.82
C THR A 263 16.82 -24.95 -29.98
N SER A 264 17.59 -25.25 -28.92
CA SER A 264 18.59 -26.32 -28.94
C SER A 264 17.95 -27.67 -29.25
N SER A 265 18.72 -28.53 -29.91
CA SER A 265 18.37 -29.94 -30.15
C SER A 265 19.22 -30.91 -29.31
N THR A 266 20.08 -30.38 -28.44
CA THR A 266 21.07 -31.17 -27.70
C THR A 266 20.54 -31.54 -26.31
N ASP A 267 20.41 -32.83 -26.02
CA ASP A 267 20.01 -33.32 -24.70
C ASP A 267 21.20 -33.84 -23.91
N TRP A 268 21.20 -33.59 -22.60
CA TRP A 268 22.15 -34.15 -21.65
C TRP A 268 21.39 -35.05 -20.67
N SER A 269 21.68 -36.35 -20.66
CA SER A 269 21.00 -37.31 -19.79
C SER A 269 21.96 -38.26 -19.08
N SER A 270 21.82 -38.45 -17.76
CA SER A 270 22.43 -39.58 -17.04
C SER A 270 21.39 -40.63 -16.61
N ASP A 271 21.78 -41.89 -16.66
CA ASP A 271 21.00 -43.04 -16.18
C ASP A 271 21.40 -43.44 -14.74
N TRP A 272 20.60 -44.32 -14.14
CA TRP A 272 20.91 -45.02 -12.88
C TRP A 272 22.19 -45.87 -13.05
N GLY A 273 23.33 -45.36 -12.57
CA GLY A 273 24.64 -46.04 -12.66
C GLY A 273 25.74 -45.33 -13.44
N GLY A 274 25.56 -44.05 -13.84
CA GLY A 274 26.66 -43.24 -14.40
C GLY A 274 26.86 -43.35 -15.91
N LYS A 275 25.96 -44.01 -16.64
CA LYS A 275 25.91 -43.90 -18.11
C LYS A 275 25.32 -42.55 -18.48
N SER A 276 25.96 -41.86 -19.41
CA SER A 276 25.49 -40.54 -19.87
C SER A 276 25.62 -40.35 -21.37
N SER A 277 24.82 -39.43 -21.91
CA SER A 277 24.91 -38.97 -23.29
C SER A 277 26.30 -38.40 -23.61
N SER A 278 26.77 -38.60 -24.84
CA SER A 278 28.13 -38.24 -25.29
C SER A 278 28.54 -36.80 -24.97
N GLY A 279 27.61 -35.84 -25.07
CA GLY A 279 27.90 -34.41 -24.94
C GLY A 279 28.37 -33.94 -23.55
N PHE A 280 28.18 -34.72 -22.49
CA PHE A 280 28.63 -34.32 -21.15
C PHE A 280 29.42 -35.38 -20.38
N ASN A 281 29.69 -36.55 -21.00
CA ASN A 281 30.57 -37.59 -20.46
C ASN A 281 31.99 -37.06 -20.16
N GLN A 282 32.45 -36.04 -20.89
CA GLN A 282 33.76 -35.42 -20.68
C GLN A 282 33.91 -34.72 -19.33
N TYR A 283 32.82 -34.49 -18.61
CA TYR A 283 32.81 -33.79 -17.32
C TYR A 283 32.70 -34.73 -16.11
N THR A 284 32.78 -36.04 -16.33
CA THR A 284 32.88 -37.06 -15.27
C THR A 284 34.22 -37.78 -15.33
N ASN A 285 34.73 -38.19 -14.17
CA ASN A 285 35.91 -39.06 -14.04
C ASN A 285 35.52 -40.54 -13.82
N GLY A 286 34.46 -41.01 -14.49
CA GLY A 286 33.97 -42.40 -14.39
C GLY A 286 33.05 -42.71 -13.20
N SER A 287 32.56 -41.68 -12.50
CA SER A 287 31.53 -41.80 -11.45
C SER A 287 30.28 -40.98 -11.81
N CYS A 288 29.14 -41.13 -11.12
CA CYS A 288 27.97 -40.28 -11.40
C CYS A 288 28.09 -38.85 -10.81
N ASN A 289 29.29 -38.27 -10.82
CA ASN A 289 29.58 -36.92 -10.35
C ASN A 289 30.14 -36.09 -11.51
N TYR A 290 29.41 -35.07 -11.92
CA TYR A 290 29.75 -34.23 -13.08
C TYR A 290 30.14 -32.82 -12.62
N THR A 291 31.31 -32.34 -13.03
CA THR A 291 31.75 -30.96 -12.80
C THR A 291 31.98 -30.26 -14.12
N ILE A 292 31.09 -29.35 -14.45
CA ILE A 292 31.08 -28.61 -15.71
C ILE A 292 31.81 -27.28 -15.50
N PRO A 293 32.87 -26.97 -16.27
CA PRO A 293 33.61 -25.74 -16.15
C PRO A 293 32.76 -24.52 -16.52
N ALA A 294 33.19 -23.33 -16.10
CA ALA A 294 32.54 -22.08 -16.45
C ALA A 294 32.43 -21.93 -17.98
N GLY A 295 31.24 -21.57 -18.46
CA GLY A 295 30.99 -21.43 -19.89
C GLY A 295 29.53 -21.12 -20.21
N THR A 296 29.24 -20.93 -21.51
CA THR A 296 27.87 -20.79 -22.00
C THR A 296 27.35 -22.12 -22.50
N TYR A 297 26.24 -22.60 -21.93
CA TYR A 297 25.65 -23.89 -22.27
C TYR A 297 24.18 -23.73 -22.65
N THR A 298 23.84 -24.15 -23.87
CA THR A 298 22.46 -24.14 -24.38
C THR A 298 22.03 -25.58 -24.67
N ILE A 299 21.29 -26.15 -23.73
CA ILE A 299 20.88 -27.56 -23.73
C ILE A 299 19.35 -27.58 -23.86
N ARG A 300 18.81 -28.55 -24.61
CA ARG A 300 17.36 -28.74 -24.70
C ARG A 300 16.88 -29.37 -23.40
N ASP A 301 17.11 -30.65 -23.18
CA ASP A 301 16.68 -31.32 -21.95
C ASP A 301 17.89 -31.77 -21.12
N LEU A 302 17.94 -31.37 -19.84
CA LEU A 302 18.90 -31.88 -18.85
C LEU A 302 18.18 -32.86 -17.91
N THR A 303 18.51 -34.14 -18.02
CA THR A 303 17.97 -35.19 -17.15
C THR A 303 19.08 -35.81 -16.32
N ILE A 304 18.96 -35.77 -15.00
CA ILE A 304 19.94 -36.39 -14.11
C ILE A 304 19.27 -37.51 -13.32
N GLY A 305 19.72 -38.74 -13.59
CA GLY A 305 19.25 -39.96 -12.95
C GLY A 305 19.62 -40.07 -11.47
N GLY A 306 18.93 -40.96 -10.76
CA GLY A 306 19.14 -41.20 -9.33
C GLY A 306 20.58 -41.52 -8.93
N GLY A 307 21.00 -40.98 -7.79
CA GLY A 307 22.36 -41.15 -7.24
C GLY A 307 23.44 -40.28 -7.88
N CYS A 308 23.09 -39.48 -8.89
CA CYS A 308 24.05 -38.64 -9.62
C CYS A 308 24.09 -37.21 -9.06
N SER A 309 25.28 -36.62 -9.07
CA SER A 309 25.50 -35.23 -8.69
C SER A 309 26.02 -34.43 -9.88
N ILE A 310 25.53 -33.20 -10.06
CA ILE A 310 26.00 -32.30 -11.11
C ILE A 310 26.30 -30.92 -10.54
N LYS A 311 27.44 -30.36 -10.96
CA LYS A 311 27.90 -29.03 -10.57
C LYS A 311 28.32 -28.23 -11.79
N PHE A 312 27.68 -27.09 -12.03
CA PHE A 312 28.19 -26.07 -12.95
C PHE A 312 29.00 -25.05 -12.15
N LEU A 313 30.24 -24.75 -12.56
CA LEU A 313 31.10 -23.78 -11.86
C LEU A 313 30.61 -22.34 -12.08
N SER A 314 30.96 -21.44 -11.14
CA SER A 314 30.65 -20.01 -11.23
C SER A 314 31.22 -19.37 -12.51
N GLY A 315 30.52 -18.39 -13.05
CA GLY A 315 30.78 -17.77 -14.35
C GLY A 315 30.06 -18.46 -15.52
N SER A 316 29.09 -19.33 -15.25
CA SER A 316 28.34 -20.04 -16.30
C SER A 316 27.10 -19.26 -16.75
N THR A 317 26.76 -19.29 -18.03
CA THR A 317 25.46 -18.82 -18.54
C THR A 317 24.71 -20.02 -19.10
N LEU A 318 23.59 -20.36 -18.48
CA LEU A 318 22.91 -21.63 -18.68
C LEU A 318 21.53 -21.42 -19.27
N THR A 319 21.23 -22.13 -20.35
CA THR A 319 19.91 -22.12 -20.97
C THR A 319 19.43 -23.54 -21.22
N PHE A 320 18.31 -23.89 -20.62
CA PHE A 320 17.64 -25.19 -20.71
C PHE A 320 16.23 -25.02 -21.26
N ARG A 321 15.70 -26.02 -21.96
CA ARG A 321 14.27 -26.13 -22.18
C ARG A 321 13.65 -26.77 -20.94
N ASN A 322 14.04 -27.98 -20.60
CA ASN A 322 13.58 -28.64 -19.38
C ASN A 322 14.75 -29.12 -18.55
N VAL A 323 14.57 -29.13 -17.22
CA VAL A 323 15.51 -29.79 -16.32
C VAL A 323 14.72 -30.72 -15.40
N ASN A 324 15.08 -32.00 -15.44
CA ASN A 324 14.52 -33.04 -14.60
C ASN A 324 15.64 -33.62 -13.72
N MET A 325 15.53 -33.40 -12.42
CA MET A 325 16.52 -33.85 -11.46
C MET A 325 15.92 -34.90 -10.52
N SER A 326 16.37 -36.15 -10.68
CA SER A 326 16.08 -37.28 -9.78
C SER A 326 17.33 -37.76 -9.01
N GLY A 327 18.48 -37.12 -9.25
CA GLY A 327 19.78 -37.41 -8.67
C GLY A 327 19.92 -37.04 -7.18
N ALA A 328 21.16 -37.11 -6.69
CA ALA A 328 21.51 -36.72 -5.34
C ALA A 328 21.54 -35.19 -5.21
N THR A 329 22.57 -34.53 -5.78
CA THR A 329 22.77 -33.08 -5.65
C THR A 329 22.83 -32.36 -7.00
N MET A 330 22.36 -31.10 -7.01
CA MET A 330 22.50 -30.19 -8.15
C MET A 330 22.96 -28.84 -7.65
N THR A 331 24.09 -28.37 -8.17
CA THR A 331 24.62 -27.04 -7.83
C THR A 331 24.95 -26.27 -9.09
N PHE A 332 24.39 -25.08 -9.19
CA PHE A 332 24.80 -24.09 -10.15
C PHE A 332 25.58 -23.01 -9.40
N GLY A 333 26.82 -22.76 -9.81
CA GLY A 333 27.58 -21.61 -9.33
C GLY A 333 26.95 -20.29 -9.75
N ASP A 334 27.65 -19.19 -9.47
CA ASP A 334 27.17 -17.86 -9.86
C ASP A 334 27.06 -17.75 -11.39
N GLY A 335 25.98 -17.17 -11.88
CA GLY A 335 25.70 -17.03 -13.30
C GLY A 335 24.21 -17.07 -13.63
N ASP A 336 23.88 -16.59 -14.84
CA ASP A 336 22.51 -16.50 -15.30
C ASP A 336 21.97 -17.88 -15.70
N ILE A 337 20.77 -18.21 -15.25
CA ILE A 337 20.11 -19.50 -15.51
C ILE A 337 18.74 -19.23 -16.11
N THR A 338 18.47 -19.80 -17.28
CA THR A 338 17.18 -19.74 -17.96
C THR A 338 16.67 -21.14 -18.25
N ILE A 339 15.52 -21.52 -17.72
CA ILE A 339 14.82 -22.77 -18.02
C ILE A 339 13.48 -22.41 -18.64
N THR A 340 13.29 -22.62 -19.94
CA THR A 340 12.11 -22.07 -20.64
C THR A 340 10.84 -22.89 -20.43
N GLY A 341 10.97 -24.16 -20.06
CA GLY A 341 9.90 -25.11 -19.78
C GLY A 341 9.76 -25.39 -18.28
N THR A 342 9.42 -26.63 -17.94
CA THR A 342 9.16 -27.02 -16.54
C THR A 342 10.45 -27.36 -15.83
N PHE A 343 10.62 -26.80 -14.63
CA PHE A 343 11.63 -27.20 -13.66
C PHE A 343 11.00 -28.10 -12.61
N THR A 344 11.28 -29.40 -12.70
CA THR A 344 10.76 -30.40 -11.75
C THR A 344 11.88 -30.83 -10.81
N VAL A 345 11.68 -30.56 -9.52
CA VAL A 345 12.62 -30.94 -8.46
C VAL A 345 12.16 -32.25 -7.84
N SER A 346 12.91 -33.33 -8.07
CA SER A 346 12.68 -34.64 -7.45
C SER A 346 13.89 -35.19 -6.69
N ALA A 347 15.02 -34.48 -6.68
CA ALA A 347 16.22 -34.81 -5.90
C ALA A 347 15.94 -34.80 -4.40
N ASN A 348 16.54 -35.72 -3.65
CA ASN A 348 16.41 -35.76 -2.19
C ASN A 348 17.24 -34.69 -1.48
N ASP A 349 18.38 -34.30 -2.05
CA ASP A 349 19.20 -33.21 -1.50
C ASP A 349 18.80 -31.86 -2.09
N PRO A 350 19.11 -30.74 -1.40
CA PRO A 350 18.78 -29.40 -1.87
C PRO A 350 19.44 -29.08 -3.21
N ILE A 351 18.67 -28.53 -4.14
CA ILE A 351 19.19 -27.89 -5.35
C ILE A 351 19.60 -26.46 -4.98
N THR A 352 20.82 -26.08 -5.35
CA THR A 352 21.37 -24.73 -5.08
C THR A 352 21.74 -24.02 -6.37
N MET A 353 21.37 -22.75 -6.46
CA MET A 353 21.77 -21.82 -7.52
C MET A 353 22.49 -20.64 -6.89
N GLY A 354 23.65 -20.26 -7.43
CA GLY A 354 24.43 -19.10 -7.01
C GLY A 354 23.75 -17.77 -7.37
N ASN A 355 24.49 -16.68 -7.26
CA ASN A 355 24.00 -15.36 -7.66
C ASN A 355 23.89 -15.26 -9.19
N GLY A 356 22.85 -14.61 -9.70
CA GLY A 356 22.61 -14.43 -11.13
C GLY A 356 21.13 -14.25 -11.43
N ASN A 357 20.80 -13.86 -12.65
CA ASN A 357 19.40 -13.80 -13.07
C ASN A 357 18.86 -15.22 -13.22
N HIS A 358 17.67 -15.44 -12.67
CA HIS A 358 17.04 -16.74 -12.66
C HIS A 358 15.69 -16.67 -13.34
N SER A 359 15.57 -17.35 -14.48
CA SER A 359 14.34 -17.39 -15.28
C SER A 359 13.82 -18.80 -15.46
N PHE A 360 12.51 -18.98 -15.30
CA PHE A 360 11.83 -20.27 -15.39
C PHE A 360 10.53 -20.18 -16.18
N GLY A 361 10.20 -21.24 -16.91
CA GLY A 361 8.89 -21.43 -17.51
C GLY A 361 7.86 -21.77 -16.43
N GLN A 362 8.11 -22.82 -15.64
CA GLN A 362 7.29 -23.20 -14.49
C GLN A 362 8.16 -23.83 -13.41
N ILE A 363 7.82 -23.64 -12.13
CA ILE A 363 8.46 -24.34 -11.01
C ILE A 363 7.41 -25.18 -10.28
N SER A 364 7.71 -26.46 -10.10
CA SER A 364 6.91 -27.37 -9.28
C SER A 364 7.81 -28.18 -8.36
N ILE A 365 7.58 -28.11 -7.06
CA ILE A 365 8.36 -28.81 -6.02
C ILE A 365 7.39 -29.58 -5.12
N GLY A 366 7.71 -30.85 -4.88
CA GLY A 366 6.93 -31.76 -4.04
C GLY A 366 7.78 -32.54 -3.05
N GLY A 367 7.18 -33.15 -2.04
CA GLY A 367 7.77 -34.29 -1.31
C GLY A 367 9.06 -34.00 -0.52
N GLY A 368 9.09 -32.90 0.24
CA GLY A 368 10.20 -32.54 1.13
C GLY A 368 11.38 -31.85 0.45
N LYS A 369 11.28 -31.57 -0.86
CA LYS A 369 12.44 -31.13 -1.64
C LYS A 369 12.70 -29.64 -1.48
N SER A 370 13.96 -29.25 -1.65
CA SER A 370 14.41 -27.89 -1.44
C SER A 370 15.06 -27.30 -2.70
N LEU A 371 14.68 -26.07 -3.05
CA LEU A 371 15.35 -25.23 -4.04
C LEU A 371 15.78 -23.93 -3.38
N THR A 372 17.09 -23.64 -3.40
CA THR A 372 17.66 -22.40 -2.88
C THR A 372 18.38 -21.66 -3.99
N MET A 373 18.16 -20.36 -4.06
CA MET A 373 18.66 -19.49 -5.11
C MET A 373 19.34 -18.27 -4.49
N GLY A 374 20.49 -17.91 -5.06
CA GLY A 374 21.23 -16.71 -4.71
C GLY A 374 20.51 -15.45 -5.13
N THR A 375 21.21 -14.33 -5.01
CA THR A 375 20.66 -13.03 -5.37
C THR A 375 20.64 -12.85 -6.88
N GLY A 376 19.53 -12.32 -7.38
CA GLY A 376 19.38 -11.79 -8.74
C GLY A 376 17.91 -11.55 -9.06
N ASN A 377 17.60 -11.22 -10.32
CA ASN A 377 16.21 -11.11 -10.74
C ASN A 377 15.59 -12.52 -10.82
N PHE A 378 14.41 -12.68 -10.24
CA PHE A 378 13.62 -13.90 -10.34
C PHE A 378 12.46 -13.67 -11.32
N ASN A 379 12.44 -14.41 -12.40
CA ASN A 379 11.45 -14.32 -13.46
C ASN A 379 10.81 -15.69 -13.70
N LEU A 380 9.51 -15.83 -13.41
CA LEU A 380 8.77 -17.06 -13.59
C LEU A 380 7.59 -16.81 -14.52
N VAL A 381 7.59 -17.41 -15.71
CA VAL A 381 6.55 -17.17 -16.74
C VAL A 381 5.22 -17.80 -16.35
N GLY A 382 5.25 -18.98 -15.74
CA GLY A 382 4.11 -19.75 -15.30
C GLY A 382 3.82 -19.60 -13.81
N ALA A 383 3.20 -20.62 -13.23
CA ALA A 383 2.93 -20.68 -11.80
C ALA A 383 4.10 -21.28 -10.99
N LEU A 384 4.16 -20.88 -9.72
CA LEU A 384 4.93 -21.55 -8.68
C LEU A 384 4.02 -22.49 -7.89
N THR A 385 4.34 -23.78 -7.83
CA THR A 385 3.58 -24.77 -7.05
C THR A 385 4.50 -25.52 -6.09
N LEU A 386 4.18 -25.46 -4.79
CA LEU A 386 4.88 -26.16 -3.72
C LEU A 386 3.92 -27.09 -2.97
N SER A 387 4.33 -28.32 -2.69
CA SER A 387 3.50 -29.31 -2.01
C SER A 387 4.32 -30.30 -1.18
N GLY A 388 3.68 -30.96 -0.20
CA GLY A 388 4.26 -32.07 0.53
C GLY A 388 5.57 -31.75 1.24
N GLY A 389 5.66 -30.60 1.91
CA GLY A 389 6.82 -30.14 2.67
C GLY A 389 7.95 -29.58 1.79
N ALA A 390 7.63 -29.02 0.63
CA ALA A 390 8.62 -28.41 -0.24
C ALA A 390 9.13 -27.07 0.30
N HIS A 391 10.39 -26.74 0.04
CA HIS A 391 11.02 -25.50 0.49
C HIS A 391 11.60 -24.72 -0.69
N LEU A 392 11.16 -23.48 -0.88
CA LEU A 392 11.72 -22.57 -1.87
C LEU A 392 12.33 -21.36 -1.17
N ARG A 393 13.60 -21.08 -1.48
CA ARG A 393 14.30 -19.86 -1.06
C ARG A 393 14.81 -19.12 -2.29
N VAL A 394 14.28 -17.92 -2.52
CA VAL A 394 14.73 -16.99 -3.55
C VAL A 394 15.34 -15.78 -2.87
N ASN A 395 16.68 -15.74 -2.77
CA ASN A 395 17.32 -14.61 -2.16
C ASN A 395 17.20 -13.36 -3.05
N THR A 396 16.99 -12.20 -2.45
CA THR A 396 16.85 -10.94 -3.16
C THR A 396 17.84 -9.91 -2.61
N ALA A 397 18.24 -8.97 -3.45
CA ALA A 397 19.10 -7.84 -3.10
C ALA A 397 18.44 -6.53 -3.56
N ALA A 398 19.06 -5.40 -3.18
CA ALA A 398 18.66 -4.08 -3.64
C ALA A 398 18.45 -4.08 -5.17
N THR A 399 17.30 -3.58 -5.63
CA THR A 399 16.88 -3.47 -7.05
C THR A 399 16.43 -4.76 -7.74
N ASN A 400 16.64 -5.94 -7.17
CA ASN A 400 16.20 -7.19 -7.80
C ASN A 400 14.68 -7.26 -7.94
N THR A 401 14.18 -7.80 -9.05
CA THR A 401 12.74 -8.01 -9.26
C THR A 401 12.34 -9.46 -9.00
N VAL A 402 11.14 -9.65 -8.44
CA VAL A 402 10.47 -10.96 -8.35
C VAL A 402 9.19 -10.86 -9.20
N ILE A 403 9.20 -11.49 -10.37
CA ILE A 403 8.11 -11.38 -11.34
C ILE A 403 7.59 -12.79 -11.63
N ILE A 404 6.30 -13.01 -11.37
CA ILE A 404 5.63 -14.31 -11.46
C ILE A 404 4.39 -14.18 -12.33
N GLY A 405 4.26 -15.08 -13.30
CA GLY A 405 3.11 -15.21 -14.18
C GLY A 405 1.99 -15.98 -13.52
N ASN A 406 1.31 -16.83 -14.28
CA ASN A 406 0.27 -17.70 -13.76
C ASN A 406 0.19 -19.02 -14.52
N ASP A 407 -0.62 -19.94 -14.04
CA ASP A 407 -0.87 -21.28 -14.60
C ASP A 407 -1.62 -21.27 -15.95
N GLY A 408 -1.95 -20.10 -16.51
CA GLY A 408 -2.71 -19.96 -17.75
C GLY A 408 -4.21 -20.22 -17.59
N SER A 409 -4.72 -20.45 -16.37
CA SER A 409 -6.15 -20.67 -16.13
C SER A 409 -6.96 -19.41 -16.45
N SER A 410 -8.07 -19.57 -17.17
CA SER A 410 -8.94 -18.47 -17.59
C SER A 410 -9.93 -18.01 -16.51
N SER A 411 -10.26 -18.87 -15.55
CA SER A 411 -11.25 -18.59 -14.51
C SER A 411 -10.63 -18.25 -13.16
N ASN A 412 -9.44 -18.77 -12.87
CA ASN A 412 -8.78 -18.65 -11.59
C ASN A 412 -7.26 -18.75 -11.76
N PRO A 413 -6.62 -17.81 -12.48
CA PRO A 413 -5.20 -17.87 -12.79
C PRO A 413 -4.38 -17.86 -11.51
N LYS A 414 -3.74 -18.99 -11.16
CA LYS A 414 -2.88 -19.07 -9.96
C LYS A 414 -1.45 -18.69 -10.31
N ALA A 415 -0.87 -17.76 -9.56
CA ALA A 415 0.53 -17.39 -9.66
C ALA A 415 1.39 -18.22 -8.68
N ILE A 416 0.92 -18.37 -7.44
CA ILE A 416 1.62 -19.08 -6.38
C ILE A 416 0.62 -19.99 -5.65
N SER A 417 0.97 -21.27 -5.51
CA SER A 417 0.27 -22.23 -4.64
C SER A 417 1.29 -22.85 -3.68
N VAL A 418 1.06 -22.70 -2.38
CA VAL A 418 1.90 -23.31 -1.33
C VAL A 418 1.01 -24.21 -0.47
N ASP A 419 1.25 -25.51 -0.53
CA ASP A 419 0.41 -26.54 0.07
C ASP A 419 1.21 -27.55 0.89
N GLY A 420 0.53 -28.33 1.74
CA GLY A 420 1.09 -29.51 2.39
C GLY A 420 2.31 -29.25 3.27
N GLY A 421 2.32 -28.19 4.09
CA GLY A 421 3.43 -27.86 4.99
C GLY A 421 4.67 -27.25 4.32
N SER A 422 4.54 -26.79 3.07
CA SER A 422 5.63 -26.18 2.31
C SER A 422 5.92 -24.73 2.73
N ASP A 423 7.09 -24.20 2.35
CA ASP A 423 7.41 -22.77 2.46
C ASP A 423 7.96 -22.13 1.17
N ALA A 424 7.54 -20.88 0.93
CA ALA A 424 8.02 -20.03 -0.15
C ALA A 424 8.59 -18.73 0.43
N CYS A 425 9.90 -18.55 0.37
CA CYS A 425 10.57 -17.39 0.94
C CYS A 425 11.30 -16.61 -0.15
N PHE A 426 10.90 -15.37 -0.38
CA PHE A 426 11.57 -14.45 -1.31
C PHE A 426 12.64 -13.60 -0.60
N THR A 427 13.41 -14.28 0.24
CA THR A 427 14.45 -13.74 1.12
C THR A 427 15.39 -14.88 1.50
N SER A 428 16.61 -14.56 1.91
CA SER A 428 17.56 -15.55 2.45
C SER A 428 17.08 -16.21 3.74
N ASP A 429 16.22 -15.51 4.51
CA ASP A 429 15.75 -15.93 5.82
C ASP A 429 14.22 -16.08 5.83
N CYS A 430 13.73 -17.30 6.06
CA CYS A 430 12.30 -17.58 6.11
C CYS A 430 11.61 -17.11 7.41
N SER A 431 12.35 -16.49 8.33
CA SER A 431 11.79 -15.89 9.55
C SER A 431 11.59 -14.38 9.43
N ALA A 432 12.26 -13.72 8.48
CA ALA A 432 12.15 -12.28 8.28
C ALA A 432 12.60 -11.84 6.87
N PRO A 433 12.00 -10.77 6.32
CA PRO A 433 12.44 -10.21 5.06
C PRO A 433 13.73 -9.38 5.28
N THR A 434 14.84 -9.78 4.66
CA THR A 434 16.18 -9.23 4.97
C THR A 434 16.63 -8.11 4.04
N ALA A 435 16.20 -8.11 2.77
CA ALA A 435 16.64 -7.15 1.75
C ALA A 435 15.47 -6.53 0.95
N ALA A 436 15.70 -5.31 0.43
CA ALA A 436 14.72 -4.57 -0.37
C ALA A 436 14.82 -4.92 -1.87
N ALA A 437 13.95 -5.81 -2.34
CA ALA A 437 13.71 -6.04 -3.76
C ALA A 437 13.11 -4.78 -4.43
N GLY A 438 13.43 -4.57 -5.70
CA GLY A 438 12.89 -3.46 -6.50
C GLY A 438 11.37 -3.56 -6.70
N THR A 439 10.86 -4.72 -7.10
CA THR A 439 9.41 -4.95 -7.30
C THR A 439 9.07 -6.42 -7.11
N PHE A 440 7.95 -6.70 -6.45
CA PHE A 440 7.30 -8.01 -6.44
C PHE A 440 6.01 -7.95 -7.25
N SER A 441 5.83 -8.81 -8.26
CA SER A 441 4.67 -8.80 -9.14
C SER A 441 4.20 -10.22 -9.44
N ALA A 442 2.94 -10.52 -9.14
CA ALA A 442 2.28 -11.78 -9.40
C ALA A 442 1.05 -11.57 -10.29
N SER A 443 1.03 -12.21 -11.46
CA SER A 443 0.01 -12.03 -12.50
C SER A 443 -1.27 -12.87 -12.28
N GLY A 444 -1.46 -13.37 -11.06
CA GLY A 444 -2.54 -14.29 -10.68
C GLY A 444 -2.74 -14.32 -9.16
N TYR A 445 -3.35 -15.41 -8.69
CA TYR A 445 -3.73 -15.60 -7.28
C TYR A 445 -2.55 -16.13 -6.50
N ILE A 446 -2.43 -15.69 -5.25
CA ILE A 446 -1.52 -16.29 -4.28
C ILE A 446 -2.37 -17.06 -3.29
N SER A 447 -2.17 -18.37 -3.22
CA SER A 447 -2.90 -19.27 -2.34
C SER A 447 -1.92 -20.05 -1.49
N THR A 448 -2.13 -20.03 -0.19
CA THR A 448 -1.41 -20.90 0.75
C THR A 448 -2.41 -21.73 1.54
N ALA A 449 -2.04 -22.94 1.94
CA ALA A 449 -2.85 -23.80 2.82
C ALA A 449 -2.42 -23.67 4.29
N GLY A 450 -3.26 -24.13 5.21
CA GLY A 450 -2.89 -24.21 6.63
C GLY A 450 -1.59 -25.00 6.84
N GLY A 451 -0.75 -24.55 7.78
CA GLY A 451 0.55 -25.16 8.08
C GLY A 451 1.69 -24.81 7.12
N THR A 452 1.43 -23.99 6.09
CA THR A 452 2.47 -23.49 5.17
C THR A 452 3.01 -22.13 5.62
N THR A 453 4.13 -21.70 5.03
CA THR A 453 4.70 -20.36 5.25
C THR A 453 4.99 -19.66 3.93
N ILE A 454 4.66 -18.36 3.82
CA ILE A 454 5.14 -17.50 2.74
C ILE A 454 5.81 -16.25 3.31
N VAL A 455 6.94 -15.86 2.75
CA VAL A 455 7.65 -14.63 3.13
C VAL A 455 7.83 -13.75 1.90
N PHE A 456 7.13 -12.62 1.89
CA PHE A 456 7.27 -11.60 0.86
C PHE A 456 8.58 -10.82 1.08
N PRO A 457 9.28 -10.38 0.02
CA PRO A 457 10.48 -9.57 0.16
C PRO A 457 10.12 -8.19 0.74
N LYS A 458 11.09 -7.37 1.15
CA LYS A 458 10.81 -5.92 1.24
C LYS A 458 10.75 -5.37 -0.18
N SER A 459 9.80 -4.51 -0.49
CA SER A 459 9.74 -3.88 -1.81
C SER A 459 8.94 -2.60 -1.79
N ALA A 460 9.30 -1.62 -2.62
CA ALA A 460 8.50 -0.41 -2.77
C ALA A 460 7.05 -0.73 -3.16
N MET A 461 6.88 -1.76 -4.00
CA MET A 461 5.59 -2.19 -4.49
C MET A 461 5.51 -3.71 -4.61
N HIS A 462 4.45 -4.26 -4.02
CA HIS A 462 4.00 -5.63 -4.18
C HIS A 462 2.71 -5.63 -4.97
N VAL A 463 2.63 -6.40 -6.04
CA VAL A 463 1.44 -6.42 -6.92
C VAL A 463 0.93 -7.84 -7.03
N VAL A 464 -0.35 -8.04 -6.74
CA VAL A 464 -1.03 -9.33 -6.88
C VAL A 464 -2.28 -9.09 -7.72
N LYS A 465 -2.30 -9.58 -8.95
CA LYS A 465 -3.40 -9.31 -9.88
C LYS A 465 -4.76 -9.81 -9.39
N GLY A 466 -4.79 -10.90 -8.63
CA GLY A 466 -6.04 -11.45 -8.11
C GLY A 466 -6.06 -11.60 -6.59
N ASN A 467 -6.64 -12.69 -6.11
CA ASN A 467 -6.87 -12.90 -4.68
C ASN A 467 -5.57 -13.24 -3.92
N LEU A 468 -5.53 -12.78 -2.68
CA LEU A 468 -4.51 -13.09 -1.70
C LEU A 468 -5.12 -14.01 -0.63
N ALA A 469 -5.07 -15.32 -0.84
CA ALA A 469 -5.61 -16.32 0.07
C ALA A 469 -4.48 -16.93 0.92
N LEU A 470 -4.22 -16.34 2.08
CA LEU A 470 -3.10 -16.69 2.95
C LEU A 470 -3.62 -17.53 4.12
N GLN A 471 -3.86 -18.82 3.91
CA GLN A 471 -4.38 -19.70 4.96
C GLN A 471 -3.26 -20.15 5.92
N GLY A 472 -2.02 -20.21 5.43
CA GLY A 472 -0.81 -20.46 6.23
C GLY A 472 -0.23 -19.21 6.86
N SER A 473 0.94 -19.34 7.48
CA SER A 473 1.69 -18.21 8.01
C SER A 473 2.19 -17.31 6.88
N ALA A 474 2.09 -16.00 7.03
CA ALA A 474 2.56 -15.04 6.04
C ALA A 474 3.34 -13.90 6.69
N ILE A 475 4.55 -13.65 6.22
CA ILE A 475 5.39 -12.54 6.67
C ILE A 475 5.49 -11.53 5.53
N MET A 476 4.99 -10.33 5.78
CA MET A 476 4.90 -9.24 4.81
C MET A 476 6.13 -8.34 4.98
N GLY A 477 6.97 -8.25 3.94
CA GLY A 477 8.02 -7.24 3.92
C GLY A 477 7.47 -5.84 3.67
N ASP A 478 8.18 -4.82 4.16
CA ASP A 478 7.85 -3.40 4.00
C ASP A 478 7.44 -3.08 2.56
N GLY A 479 6.38 -2.28 2.38
CA GLY A 479 5.91 -1.93 1.04
C GLY A 479 4.43 -1.56 0.89
N LEU A 480 4.10 -1.06 -0.30
CA LEU A 480 2.72 -0.93 -0.77
C LEU A 480 2.28 -2.21 -1.49
N TYR A 481 1.28 -2.90 -0.96
CA TYR A 481 0.65 -4.08 -1.53
C TYR A 481 -0.58 -3.69 -2.32
N VAL A 482 -0.53 -3.78 -3.65
CA VAL A 482 -1.66 -3.58 -4.57
C VAL A 482 -2.22 -4.96 -4.93
N VAL A 483 -3.38 -5.29 -4.38
CA VAL A 483 -4.06 -6.58 -4.56
C VAL A 483 -5.34 -6.35 -5.33
N GLY A 484 -5.50 -6.99 -6.48
CA GLY A 484 -6.69 -6.83 -7.32
C GLY A 484 -7.94 -7.52 -6.76
N GLY A 485 -7.76 -8.50 -5.89
CA GLY A 485 -8.85 -9.32 -5.36
C GLY A 485 -9.11 -9.17 -3.86
N ASP A 486 -9.76 -10.18 -3.30
CA ASP A 486 -9.98 -10.33 -1.87
C ASP A 486 -8.71 -10.78 -1.15
N TRP A 487 -8.59 -10.41 0.13
CA TRP A 487 -7.59 -10.94 1.06
C TRP A 487 -8.25 -11.81 2.11
N THR A 488 -7.97 -13.11 2.11
CA THR A 488 -8.60 -14.06 3.03
C THR A 488 -7.58 -14.86 3.83
N ASN A 489 -7.92 -15.14 5.09
CA ASN A 489 -7.26 -16.17 5.88
C ASN A 489 -8.34 -16.91 6.69
N GLY A 490 -8.45 -18.22 6.51
CA GLY A 490 -9.53 -19.01 7.09
C GLY A 490 -9.09 -20.22 7.92
N THR A 491 -7.79 -20.47 8.08
CA THR A 491 -7.30 -21.65 8.82
C THR A 491 -6.40 -21.33 10.00
N GLY A 492 -6.28 -20.06 10.38
CA GLY A 492 -5.57 -19.68 11.59
C GLY A 492 -4.10 -19.31 11.40
N GLY A 493 -3.59 -19.24 10.16
CA GLY A 493 -2.21 -18.88 9.88
C GLY A 493 -1.86 -17.49 10.43
N ALA A 494 -0.66 -17.33 10.99
CA ALA A 494 -0.22 -16.06 11.57
C ALA A 494 0.28 -15.10 10.48
N MET A 495 -0.16 -13.85 10.51
CA MET A 495 0.28 -12.82 9.55
C MET A 495 1.03 -11.70 10.25
N THR A 496 2.23 -11.34 9.79
CA THR A 496 3.00 -10.23 10.39
C THR A 496 3.51 -9.28 9.33
N GLY A 497 3.65 -8.00 9.68
CA GLY A 497 4.17 -6.99 8.76
C GLY A 497 4.35 -5.63 9.42
N VAL A 498 5.45 -4.96 9.11
CA VAL A 498 5.74 -3.60 9.59
C VAL A 498 6.03 -2.72 8.38
N ASN A 499 5.60 -1.46 8.41
CA ASN A 499 5.67 -0.54 7.28
C ASN A 499 4.95 -1.07 6.03
N VAL A 500 3.74 -1.58 6.23
CA VAL A 500 2.93 -2.18 5.16
C VAL A 500 1.65 -1.38 4.93
N THR A 501 1.32 -1.14 3.67
CA THR A 501 0.02 -0.58 3.25
C THR A 501 -0.62 -1.54 2.26
N PHE A 502 -1.88 -1.92 2.47
CA PHE A 502 -2.64 -2.80 1.57
C PHE A 502 -3.73 -2.04 0.83
N ALA A 503 -3.59 -1.95 -0.49
CA ALA A 503 -4.58 -1.43 -1.42
C ALA A 503 -5.31 -2.59 -2.10
N LEU A 504 -6.58 -2.80 -1.75
CA LEU A 504 -7.37 -3.96 -2.16
C LEU A 504 -8.47 -3.56 -3.15
N GLY A 505 -8.62 -4.37 -4.20
CA GLY A 505 -9.78 -4.33 -5.10
C GLY A 505 -11.01 -5.02 -4.51
N GLY A 506 -10.79 -5.98 -3.60
CA GLY A 506 -11.83 -6.70 -2.87
C GLY A 506 -11.89 -6.36 -1.38
N SER A 507 -12.48 -7.29 -0.65
CA SER A 507 -12.65 -7.29 0.80
C SER A 507 -11.48 -7.99 1.51
N PHE A 508 -11.29 -7.71 2.81
CA PHE A 508 -10.45 -8.52 3.68
C PHE A 508 -11.31 -9.29 4.69
N ASN A 509 -11.12 -10.60 4.79
CA ASN A 509 -11.90 -11.47 5.67
C ASN A 509 -11.01 -12.47 6.39
N PHE A 510 -10.90 -12.34 7.72
CA PHE A 510 -10.09 -13.23 8.55
C PHE A 510 -10.98 -14.07 9.48
N ALA A 511 -10.79 -15.37 9.44
CA ALA A 511 -11.58 -16.37 10.17
C ALA A 511 -10.68 -17.52 10.65
N GLY A 512 -11.29 -18.52 11.30
CA GLY A 512 -10.59 -19.75 11.68
C GLY A 512 -9.46 -19.56 12.70
N GLY A 513 -9.59 -18.60 13.62
CA GLY A 513 -8.57 -18.33 14.65
C GLY A 513 -7.32 -17.62 14.13
N THR A 514 -7.41 -16.91 13.00
CA THR A 514 -6.29 -16.17 12.40
C THR A 514 -5.69 -15.19 13.39
N SER A 515 -4.36 -15.17 13.49
CA SER A 515 -3.64 -14.11 14.20
C SER A 515 -2.96 -13.16 13.24
N PHE A 516 -3.03 -11.85 13.49
CA PHE A 516 -2.28 -10.88 12.69
C PHE A 516 -1.65 -9.77 13.54
N ASP A 517 -0.46 -9.32 13.16
CA ASP A 517 0.22 -8.16 13.71
C ASP A 517 0.77 -7.30 12.57
N LEU A 518 0.03 -6.25 12.23
CA LEU A 518 0.28 -5.43 11.05
C LEU A 518 0.40 -3.96 11.44
N ALA A 519 1.47 -3.31 10.99
CA ALA A 519 1.71 -1.90 11.25
C ALA A 519 1.91 -1.11 9.96
N ALA A 520 1.13 -0.05 9.81
CA ALA A 520 1.28 0.91 8.75
C ALA A 520 2.65 1.60 8.81
N PRO A 521 3.14 2.13 7.68
CA PRO A 521 4.37 2.89 7.63
C PRO A 521 4.27 4.20 8.44
N THR A 522 5.32 4.54 9.17
CA THR A 522 5.43 5.85 9.85
C THR A 522 6.09 6.89 8.94
N ALA A 523 6.09 8.17 9.30
CA ALA A 523 6.70 9.23 8.49
C ALA A 523 8.21 9.03 8.19
N SER A 524 8.91 8.18 8.95
CA SER A 524 10.32 7.83 8.75
C SER A 524 10.54 6.58 7.88
N SER A 525 9.46 5.91 7.46
CA SER A 525 9.54 4.72 6.62
C SER A 525 9.70 5.08 5.14
N GLY A 526 10.46 4.26 4.39
CA GLY A 526 10.78 4.55 2.98
C GLY A 526 9.73 4.08 1.97
N TYR A 527 8.78 3.21 2.36
CA TYR A 527 7.82 2.57 1.46
C TYR A 527 6.39 2.53 2.05
N GLY A 528 5.37 2.59 1.19
CA GLY A 528 3.96 2.59 1.59
C GLY A 528 3.37 4.00 1.78
N ILE A 529 2.13 4.07 2.27
CA ILE A 529 1.44 5.34 2.58
C ILE A 529 1.46 5.52 4.10
N THR A 530 2.03 6.62 4.57
CA THR A 530 2.13 6.94 6.00
C THR A 530 0.78 6.83 6.71
N ASP A 531 0.79 6.17 7.87
CA ASP A 531 -0.37 5.91 8.73
C ASP A 531 -1.52 5.14 8.07
N MET A 532 -1.37 4.64 6.84
CA MET A 532 -2.38 3.86 6.12
C MET A 532 -2.05 2.37 6.15
N LEU A 533 -2.91 1.58 6.79
CA LEU A 533 -2.74 0.14 6.86
C LEU A 533 -3.49 -0.57 5.73
N ILE A 534 -4.79 -0.32 5.59
CA ILE A 534 -5.64 -0.95 4.57
C ILE A 534 -6.48 0.12 3.89
N LEU A 535 -6.59 0.05 2.58
CA LEU A 535 -7.48 0.87 1.76
C LEU A 535 -8.25 -0.02 0.77
N THR A 536 -9.57 0.12 0.76
CA THR A 536 -10.47 -0.56 -0.20
C THR A 536 -11.73 0.27 -0.44
N LYS A 537 -12.26 0.21 -1.66
CA LYS A 537 -13.53 0.86 -2.04
C LYS A 537 -14.65 -0.13 -2.34
N THR A 538 -14.41 -1.43 -2.07
CA THR A 538 -15.42 -2.47 -2.24
C THR A 538 -16.66 -2.20 -1.38
N SER A 539 -17.83 -2.58 -1.89
CA SER A 539 -19.07 -2.63 -1.11
C SER A 539 -19.28 -3.99 -0.43
N SER A 540 -18.47 -5.00 -0.77
CA SER A 540 -18.49 -6.30 -0.10
C SER A 540 -18.11 -6.13 1.37
N ALA A 541 -18.78 -6.87 2.25
CA ALA A 541 -18.48 -6.82 3.67
C ALA A 541 -17.06 -7.32 3.95
N THR A 542 -16.44 -6.70 4.95
CA THR A 542 -15.09 -7.00 5.41
C THR A 542 -15.15 -7.31 6.90
N GLY A 543 -14.20 -8.07 7.43
CA GLY A 543 -14.22 -8.29 8.87
C GLY A 543 -13.33 -9.40 9.38
N ILE A 544 -13.52 -9.64 10.66
CA ILE A 544 -12.87 -10.70 11.41
C ILE A 544 -13.91 -11.53 12.14
N SER A 545 -13.67 -12.84 12.26
CA SER A 545 -14.64 -13.77 12.83
C SER A 545 -13.97 -14.99 13.46
N ALA A 546 -14.77 -15.84 14.10
CA ALA A 546 -14.38 -17.19 14.53
C ALA A 546 -13.08 -17.22 15.34
N GLY A 547 -13.02 -16.41 16.40
CA GLY A 547 -11.89 -16.36 17.33
C GLY A 547 -10.61 -15.74 16.77
N SER A 548 -10.65 -15.11 15.59
CA SER A 548 -9.48 -14.43 15.01
C SER A 548 -9.08 -13.22 15.87
N ASN A 549 -7.78 -13.07 16.13
CA ASN A 549 -7.24 -12.04 17.02
C ASN A 549 -6.15 -11.24 16.32
N GLY A 550 -6.23 -9.92 16.33
CA GLY A 550 -5.24 -9.12 15.62
C GLY A 550 -4.86 -7.81 16.27
N LYS A 551 -3.64 -7.40 15.94
CA LYS A 551 -3.08 -6.10 16.22
C LYS A 551 -2.91 -5.36 14.91
N ALA A 552 -3.44 -4.15 14.84
CA ALA A 552 -3.33 -3.27 13.71
C ALA A 552 -2.82 -1.90 14.18
N SER A 553 -1.91 -1.29 13.44
CA SER A 553 -1.51 0.10 13.64
C SER A 553 -1.71 0.87 12.33
N GLY A 554 -2.33 2.04 12.42
CA GLY A 554 -2.70 2.87 11.28
C GLY A 554 -4.20 2.86 10.97
N LEU A 555 -4.53 3.41 9.81
CA LEU A 555 -5.89 3.59 9.31
C LEU A 555 -6.32 2.41 8.45
N ILE A 556 -7.51 1.89 8.75
CA ILE A 556 -8.29 1.00 7.89
C ILE A 556 -9.37 1.85 7.22
N TYR A 557 -9.20 2.10 5.93
CA TYR A 557 -10.08 2.91 5.09
C TYR A 557 -10.90 2.01 4.15
N ALA A 558 -12.16 1.77 4.51
CA ALA A 558 -13.11 0.96 3.75
C ALA A 558 -14.51 1.63 3.71
N PRO A 559 -14.63 2.86 3.18
CA PRO A 559 -15.81 3.73 3.35
C PRO A 559 -17.12 3.14 2.81
N ASN A 560 -17.05 2.20 1.86
CA ASN A 560 -18.22 1.55 1.26
C ASN A 560 -18.50 0.16 1.85
N SER A 561 -17.59 -0.38 2.65
CA SER A 561 -17.67 -1.74 3.20
C SER A 561 -18.23 -1.73 4.62
N ALA A 562 -19.12 -2.68 4.90
CA ALA A 562 -19.54 -2.98 6.27
C ALA A 562 -18.44 -3.79 6.96
N PHE A 563 -17.86 -3.26 8.04
CA PHE A 563 -16.92 -3.96 8.89
C PHE A 563 -17.64 -4.76 9.98
N SER A 564 -17.26 -6.02 10.15
CA SER A 564 -17.79 -6.88 11.21
C SER A 564 -16.72 -7.56 12.05
N SER A 565 -16.99 -7.70 13.35
CA SER A 565 -16.19 -8.50 14.29
C SER A 565 -17.11 -9.42 15.08
N SER A 566 -16.96 -10.75 14.94
CA SER A 566 -17.92 -11.72 15.46
C SER A 566 -17.27 -13.01 16.00
N GLY A 567 -18.02 -13.81 16.75
CA GLY A 567 -17.58 -15.15 17.16
C GLY A 567 -16.33 -15.15 18.03
N GLY A 568 -16.22 -14.20 18.97
CA GLY A 568 -15.08 -14.06 19.88
C GLY A 568 -13.82 -13.50 19.25
N SER A 569 -13.91 -12.92 18.05
CA SER A 569 -12.77 -12.26 17.40
C SER A 569 -12.38 -10.96 18.10
N SER A 570 -11.10 -10.61 18.10
CA SER A 570 -10.62 -9.35 18.63
C SER A 570 -9.70 -8.62 17.65
N ILE A 571 -9.86 -7.30 17.52
CA ILE A 571 -8.89 -6.43 16.85
C ILE A 571 -8.54 -5.28 17.77
N SER A 572 -7.25 -5.00 17.88
CA SER A 572 -6.72 -3.97 18.77
C SER A 572 -5.62 -3.13 18.12
N GLY A 573 -5.40 -1.92 18.61
CA GLY A 573 -4.17 -1.17 18.34
C GLY A 573 -2.93 -1.96 18.77
N ASN A 574 -1.85 -1.92 17.99
CA ASN A 574 -0.59 -2.57 18.38
C ASN A 574 0.11 -1.79 19.52
N GLY A 575 -0.16 -2.18 20.76
CA GLY A 575 0.45 -1.55 21.94
C GLY A 575 -0.01 -0.10 22.12
N SER A 576 0.92 0.85 22.02
CA SER A 576 0.64 2.29 22.04
C SER A 576 0.26 2.87 20.67
N ALA A 577 0.34 2.07 19.61
CA ALA A 577 0.08 2.52 18.25
C ALA A 577 -1.43 2.57 17.95
N CYS A 578 -1.86 3.69 17.37
CA CYS A 578 -3.26 3.99 17.12
C CYS A 578 -3.82 3.16 15.96
N MET A 579 -5.01 2.57 16.14
CA MET A 579 -5.78 1.99 15.05
C MET A 579 -7.00 2.87 14.76
N MET A 580 -7.22 3.28 13.51
CA MET A 580 -8.41 4.00 13.11
C MET A 580 -9.20 3.24 12.06
N LEU A 581 -10.52 3.43 12.04
CA LEU A 581 -11.45 2.81 11.12
C LEU A 581 -12.31 3.89 10.48
N VAL A 582 -12.32 3.94 9.14
CA VAL A 582 -13.29 4.69 8.35
C VAL A 582 -14.03 3.69 7.47
N VAL A 583 -15.28 3.42 7.79
CA VAL A 583 -16.06 2.33 7.19
C VAL A 583 -17.50 2.75 6.92
N ASN A 584 -18.24 1.97 6.13
CA ASN A 584 -19.67 2.23 5.92
C ASN A 584 -20.45 2.03 7.23
N SER A 585 -20.21 0.91 7.90
CA SER A 585 -20.80 0.56 9.19
C SER A 585 -19.90 -0.38 9.99
N VAL A 586 -19.99 -0.35 11.31
CA VAL A 586 -19.33 -1.27 12.24
C VAL A 586 -20.38 -2.12 12.95
N SER A 587 -20.21 -3.44 12.92
CA SER A 587 -21.02 -4.38 13.70
C SER A 587 -20.12 -5.31 14.51
N VAL A 588 -20.25 -5.27 15.84
CA VAL A 588 -19.51 -6.16 16.75
C VAL A 588 -20.51 -7.03 17.48
N THR A 589 -20.42 -8.35 17.32
CA THR A 589 -21.42 -9.30 17.81
C THR A 589 -20.80 -10.46 18.58
N GLY A 590 -21.61 -11.16 19.39
CA GLY A 590 -21.12 -12.26 20.22
C GLY A 590 -20.20 -11.74 21.32
N SER A 591 -19.01 -12.31 21.48
CA SER A 591 -17.95 -11.80 22.36
C SER A 591 -16.85 -11.03 21.61
N GLY A 592 -17.18 -10.50 20.43
CA GLY A 592 -16.23 -9.77 19.59
C GLY A 592 -15.71 -8.48 20.25
N THR A 593 -14.47 -8.09 19.96
CA THR A 593 -13.86 -6.87 20.52
C THR A 593 -13.18 -6.02 19.45
N VAL A 594 -13.41 -4.71 19.48
CA VAL A 594 -12.70 -3.70 18.68
C VAL A 594 -12.12 -2.67 19.64
N ASN A 595 -10.79 -2.54 19.69
CA ASN A 595 -10.10 -1.60 20.56
C ASN A 595 -9.12 -0.72 19.78
N THR A 596 -9.37 0.58 19.65
CA THR A 596 -8.53 1.47 18.83
C THR A 596 -7.22 1.90 19.50
N ALA A 597 -6.97 1.46 20.74
CA ALA A 597 -5.89 1.93 21.61
C ALA A 597 -5.91 3.45 21.86
N ASN A 598 -4.85 3.97 22.48
CA ASN A 598 -4.72 5.39 22.83
C ASN A 598 -4.17 6.19 21.64
N CYS A 599 -5.07 6.71 20.81
CA CYS A 599 -4.74 7.64 19.73
C CYS A 599 -4.48 9.05 20.27
N SER A 600 -3.34 9.25 20.96
CA SER A 600 -2.96 10.54 21.55
C SER A 600 -2.20 11.45 20.58
N SER A 601 -1.73 10.97 19.43
CA SER A 601 -0.75 11.66 18.58
C SER A 601 -1.21 12.00 17.14
N LEU A 602 -2.45 11.72 16.74
CA LEU A 602 -2.96 12.12 15.41
C LEU A 602 -3.60 13.51 15.37
N SER A 603 -3.36 14.35 16.38
CA SER A 603 -3.34 15.79 16.18
C SER A 603 -2.04 16.12 15.44
N ASN A 604 -2.11 16.32 14.13
CA ASN A 604 -1.05 17.05 13.46
C ASN A 604 -1.01 18.45 14.10
N GLY A 605 0.01 18.67 14.95
CA GLY A 605 0.19 19.89 15.74
C GLY A 605 0.13 19.66 17.25
N SER A 606 1.30 19.67 17.88
CA SER A 606 1.50 19.78 19.33
C SER A 606 0.57 20.81 19.96
N GLY A 607 -0.29 20.39 20.89
CA GLY A 607 -1.14 21.30 21.64
C GLY A 607 -2.34 20.57 22.25
N SER A 608 -2.26 20.30 23.54
CA SER A 608 -3.36 19.85 24.38
C SER A 608 -4.61 20.70 24.12
N GLY A 609 -5.65 20.11 23.51
CA GLY A 609 -6.98 20.72 23.35
C GLY A 609 -7.48 20.98 21.93
N SER A 610 -6.76 20.60 20.87
CA SER A 610 -7.17 20.93 19.49
C SER A 610 -8.26 20.02 18.90
N ALA A 611 -9.35 20.66 18.47
CA ALA A 611 -10.44 20.07 17.70
C ALA A 611 -10.01 19.60 16.31
N THR A 612 -10.71 18.60 15.76
CA THR A 612 -10.50 18.17 14.38
C THR A 612 -10.86 19.30 13.42
N VAL A 613 -9.84 19.81 12.76
CA VAL A 613 -9.94 20.70 11.61
C VAL A 613 -9.27 19.94 10.47
N SER A 614 -9.95 19.86 9.32
CA SER A 614 -9.43 19.20 8.12
C SER A 614 -9.49 20.18 6.96
N LEU A 615 -8.48 20.11 6.09
CA LEU A 615 -8.44 20.89 4.87
C LEU A 615 -9.51 20.37 3.91
N ILE A 616 -10.35 21.28 3.44
CA ILE A 616 -11.29 21.02 2.35
C ILE A 616 -10.65 21.67 1.13
N GLN A 617 -10.24 20.85 0.15
CA GLN A 617 -9.75 21.34 -1.14
C GLN A 617 -10.91 21.65 -2.08
#